data_AF-A0A498GJI4-F1
#
_entry.id   AF-A0A498GJI4-F1
#
_cell.length_a   1.000
_cell.length_b   1.000
_cell.length_c   1.000
_cell.angle_alpha   90.00
_cell.angle_beta   90.00
_cell.angle_gamma   90.00
#
_symmetry.space_group_name_H-M   'P 1'
#
loop_
_entity.id
_entity.type
_entity.pdbx_description
1 polymer ?
#
loop_
_entity_poly.entity_id
_entity_poly.type
_entity_poly.pdbx_seq_one_letter_code
_entity_poly.pdbx_strand_id
1 'polypeptide(L)' 'MAAEMRKDLELDIEERIIVDLDIDDERVASLVREHDALIKEEVRADELNGVEDGHRKTWAVEGVEMEIAIAPVAAAEASD' A
#
# COMPACT_ATOMS: atom_id res chain seq x y z
N MET A 1 -6.37 -7.19 0.09
CA MET A 1 -5.25 -6.76 0.95
C MET A 1 -5.45 -5.31 1.42
N ALA A 2 -5.27 -4.28 0.58
CA ALA A 2 -5.44 -2.88 1.03
C ALA A 2 -6.85 -2.55 1.59
N ALA A 3 -7.93 -3.08 0.97
CA ALA A 3 -9.29 -2.90 1.47
C ALA A 3 -9.54 -3.56 2.84
N GLU A 4 -8.81 -4.62 3.17
CA GLU A 4 -8.88 -5.26 4.49
C GLU A 4 -8.15 -4.41 5.53
N MET A 5 -6.96 -3.90 5.20
CA MET A 5 -6.20 -3.00 6.08
C MET A 5 -6.96 -1.70 6.37
N ARG A 6 -7.71 -1.16 5.39
CA ARG A 6 -8.59 0.00 5.60
C ARG A 6 -9.60 -0.23 6.72
N LYS A 7 -10.19 -1.42 6.75
CA LYS A 7 -11.15 -1.79 7.79
C LYS A 7 -10.51 -1.81 9.17
N ASP A 8 -9.27 -2.29 9.25
CA ASP A 8 -8.53 -2.34 10.53
C ASP A 8 -8.15 -0.95 11.04
N LEU A 9 -7.97 0.02 10.14
CA LEU A 9 -7.76 1.43 10.45
C LEU A 9 -9.07 2.25 10.54
N GLU A 10 -10.23 1.62 10.37
CA GLU A 10 -11.54 2.28 10.34
C GLU A 10 -11.64 3.44 9.33
N LEU A 11 -10.89 3.36 8.23
CA LEU A 11 -10.87 4.40 7.18
C LEU A 11 -12.15 4.37 6.35
N ASP A 12 -12.56 5.55 5.87
CA ASP A 12 -13.63 5.64 4.89
C ASP A 12 -13.19 4.98 3.56
N ILE A 13 -14.15 4.44 2.81
CA ILE A 13 -13.90 3.81 1.51
C ILE A 13 -13.36 4.81 0.49
N GLU A 14 -13.76 6.08 0.60
CA GLU A 14 -13.32 7.18 -0.25
C GLU A 14 -12.03 7.85 0.26
N GLU A 15 -11.53 7.47 1.44
CA GLU A 15 -10.36 8.10 2.03
C GLU A 15 -9.07 7.78 1.26
N ARG A 16 -8.32 8.85 0.95
CA ARG A 16 -7.04 8.78 0.24
C ARG A 16 -5.94 8.32 1.18
N ILE A 17 -5.10 7.43 0.67
CA ILE A 17 -4.00 6.84 1.43
C ILE A 17 -2.67 6.95 0.67
N ILE A 18 -1.59 6.72 1.37
CA ILE A 18 -0.31 6.31 0.80
C ILE A 18 -0.16 4.82 1.06
N VAL A 19 0.37 4.10 0.08
CA VAL A 19 0.65 2.66 0.17
C VAL A 19 2.13 2.46 -0.08
N ASP A 20 2.79 1.60 0.67
CA ASP A 20 4.14 1.12 0.35
C ASP A 20 4.09 -0.40 0.15
N LEU A 21 4.84 -0.88 -0.83
CA LEU A 21 4.86 -2.29 -1.26
C LEU A 21 6.31 -2.77 -1.26
N ASP A 22 6.66 -3.59 -0.28
CA ASP A 22 7.92 -4.33 -0.28
C ASP A 22 7.66 -5.76 -0.79
N ILE A 23 8.36 -6.14 -1.86
CA ILE A 23 8.11 -7.38 -2.61
C ILE A 23 9.44 -8.08 -2.83
N ASP A 24 9.57 -9.29 -2.27
CA ASP A 24 10.84 -10.03 -2.29
C ASP A 24 11.22 -10.56 -3.70
N ASP A 25 10.25 -10.76 -4.60
CA ASP A 25 10.49 -11.21 -5.98
C ASP A 25 10.53 -10.01 -6.94
N GLU A 26 11.72 -9.69 -7.46
CA GLU A 26 11.94 -8.57 -8.38
C GLU A 26 11.12 -8.67 -9.68
N ARG A 27 10.77 -9.88 -10.15
CA ARG A 27 9.91 -10.05 -11.33
C ARG A 27 8.47 -9.65 -11.03
N VAL A 28 8.01 -9.88 -9.80
CA VAL A 28 6.70 -9.40 -9.35
C VAL A 28 6.76 -7.90 -9.09
N ALA A 29 7.82 -7.42 -8.44
CA ALA A 29 8.03 -6.00 -8.18
C ALA A 29 8.04 -5.18 -9.49
N SER A 30 8.69 -5.66 -10.55
CA SER A 30 8.70 -4.97 -11.84
C SER A 30 7.29 -4.88 -12.46
N LEU A 31 6.51 -5.96 -12.41
CA LEU A 31 5.13 -5.97 -12.92
C LEU A 31 4.22 -5.02 -12.15
N VAL A 32 4.37 -4.98 -10.82
CA VAL A 32 3.64 -4.05 -9.96
C VAL A 32 3.98 -2.60 -10.31
N ARG A 33 5.26 -2.26 -10.46
CA ARG A 33 5.70 -0.92 -10.85
C ARG A 33 5.17 -0.51 -12.24
N GLU A 34 5.11 -1.44 -13.19
CA GLU A 34 4.53 -1.19 -14.52
C GLU A 34 3.04 -0.81 -14.46
N HIS A 35 2.31 -1.24 -13.43
CA HIS A 35 0.87 -1.02 -13.28
C HIS A 35 0.52 -0.08 -12.11
N ASP A 36 1.49 0.73 -11.65
CA ASP A 36 1.35 1.68 -10.52
C ASP A 36 0.06 2.50 -10.59
N ALA A 37 -0.24 3.11 -11.74
CA ALA A 37 -1.42 3.94 -11.92
C ALA A 37 -2.75 3.19 -11.70
N LEU A 38 -2.85 1.95 -12.16
CA LEU A 38 -4.05 1.13 -11.98
C LEU A 38 -4.21 0.72 -10.51
N ILE A 39 -3.10 0.39 -9.86
CA ILE A 39 -3.10 0.03 -8.44
C ILE A 39 -3.53 1.24 -7.60
N LYS A 40 -2.96 2.42 -7.86
CA LYS A 40 -3.34 3.68 -7.19
C LYS A 40 -4.81 4.00 -7.35
N GLU A 41 -5.36 3.82 -8.55
CA GLU A 41 -6.78 4.01 -8.80
C GLU A 41 -7.61 3.03 -7.95
N GLU A 42 -7.33 1.74 -8.03
CA GLU A 42 -8.10 0.68 -7.34
C GLU A 42 -8.07 0.87 -5.81
N VAL A 43 -6.92 1.20 -5.25
CA VAL A 43 -6.76 1.35 -3.79
C VAL A 43 -6.85 2.79 -3.33
N ARG A 44 -7.29 3.74 -4.16
CA ARG A 44 -7.37 5.17 -3.85
C ARG A 44 -6.09 5.73 -3.20
N ALA A 45 -4.93 5.29 -3.69
CA ALA A 45 -3.66 5.81 -3.22
C ALA A 45 -3.23 7.06 -3.99
N ASP A 46 -2.61 8.01 -3.30
CA ASP A 46 -1.91 9.12 -3.93
C ASP A 46 -0.50 8.68 -4.36
N GLU A 47 0.17 7.89 -3.53
CA GLU A 47 1.56 7.44 -3.73
C GLU A 47 1.73 5.93 -3.43
N LEU A 48 2.65 5.28 -4.15
CA LEU A 48 3.05 3.86 -3.95
C LEU A 48 4.50 3.77 -3.43
N ASN A 49 4.76 4.45 -2.32
CA ASN A 49 6.00 4.52 -1.56
C ASN A 49 5.83 5.51 -0.40
N GLY A 50 6.81 5.62 0.49
CA GLY A 50 6.86 6.74 1.46
C GLY A 50 6.06 6.53 2.74
N VAL A 51 5.62 5.30 3.01
CA VAL A 51 5.03 4.98 4.33
C VAL A 51 6.17 4.64 5.29
N GLU A 52 6.67 5.63 6.04
CA GLU A 52 7.64 5.39 7.10
C GLU A 52 6.97 4.80 8.36
N ASP A 53 5.92 5.46 8.83
CA ASP A 53 5.16 5.06 10.03
C ASP A 53 3.67 4.86 9.67
N GLY A 54 3.26 3.60 9.49
CA GLY A 54 1.94 3.23 9.01
C GLY A 54 1.55 1.80 9.38
N HIS A 55 0.32 1.42 9.06
CA HIS A 55 -0.17 0.07 9.35
C HIS A 55 0.47 -0.92 8.37
N ARG A 56 1.30 -1.83 8.89
CA ARG A 56 2.06 -2.83 8.13
C ARG A 56 1.56 -4.23 8.36
N LYS A 57 1.54 -5.03 7.31
CA LYS A 57 1.25 -6.46 7.37
C LYS A 57 1.98 -7.17 6.23
N THR A 58 2.25 -8.46 6.42
CA THR A 58 2.89 -9.32 5.41
C THR A 58 1.89 -10.33 4.88
N TRP A 59 1.91 -10.56 3.56
CA TRP A 59 1.10 -11.56 2.87
C TRP A 59 1.95 -12.46 2.00
N ALA A 60 1.59 -13.75 1.96
CA ALA A 60 2.11 -14.69 1.00
C ALA A 60 1.13 -14.78 -0.19
N VAL A 61 1.53 -14.27 -1.35
CA VAL A 61 0.74 -14.34 -2.59
C VAL A 61 1.43 -15.31 -3.53
N GLU A 62 0.80 -16.47 -3.78
CA GLU A 62 1.36 -17.52 -4.66
C GLU A 62 2.81 -17.92 -4.27
N GLY A 63 3.16 -17.84 -2.99
CA GLY A 63 4.49 -18.16 -2.46
C GLY A 63 5.50 -17.01 -2.49
N VAL A 64 5.10 -15.80 -2.91
CA VAL A 64 5.91 -14.57 -2.81
C VAL A 64 5.48 -13.80 -1.57
N GLU A 65 6.42 -13.50 -0.68
CA GLU A 65 6.16 -12.62 0.47
C GLU A 65 6.11 -11.16 0.00
N MET A 66 5.09 -10.45 0.49
CA MET A 66 4.84 -9.05 0.20
C MET A 66 4.48 -8.34 1.51
N GLU A 67 5.25 -7.34 1.91
CA GLU A 67 4.84 -6.41 2.96
C GLU A 67 4.06 -5.25 2.32
N ILE A 68 2.90 -4.94 2.89
CA ILE A 68 2.12 -3.77 2.50
C ILE A 68 1.99 -2.88 3.72
N ALA A 69 2.39 -1.63 3.55
CA ALA A 69 2.18 -0.56 4.53
C ALA A 69 1.12 0.41 3.99
N ILE A 70 0.21 0.87 4.84
CA ILE A 70 -0.71 1.97 4.49
C ILE A 70 -0.73 3.06 5.56
N ALA A 71 -0.89 4.29 5.12
CA ALA A 71 -1.14 5.45 5.98
C ALA A 71 -2.18 6.38 5.33
N PRO A 72 -3.09 7.00 6.09
CA PRO A 72 -3.89 8.10 5.55
C PRO A 72 -2.97 9.27 5.18
N VAL A 73 -3.29 9.98 4.10
CA VAL A 73 -2.45 11.09 3.60
C VAL A 73 -2.20 12.14 4.68
N ALA A 74 -3.22 12.46 5.49
CA ALA A 74 -3.12 13.40 6.60
C ALA A 74 -2.11 12.98 7.70
N ALA A 75 -1.83 11.69 7.84
CA ALA A 75 -0.82 11.19 8.77
C ALA A 75 0.57 11.09 8.13
N ALA A 76 0.65 10.82 6.83
CA ALA A 76 1.92 10.74 6.12
C ALA A 76 2.63 12.10 6.00
N GLU A 77 1.89 13.18 5.75
CA GLU A 77 2.44 14.55 5.74
C GLU A 77 3.02 15.01 7.10
N ALA A 78 2.69 14.32 8.19
CA ALA A 78 3.19 14.66 9.52
C ALA A 78 4.56 14.02 9.83
N SER A 79 5.03 13.10 8.98
CA SER A 79 6.26 12.32 9.19
C SER A 79 7.41 12.72 8.25
N ASP A 80 7.21 13.72 7.37
CA ASP A 80 8.21 14.24 6.43
C ASP A 80 8.88 15.56 6.93
#